data_AF-A0A1C0VVB1-F1
#
_entry.id   AF-A0A1C0VVB1-F1
#
_cell.length_a   1.000
_cell.length_b   1.000
_cell.length_c   1.000
_cell.angle_alpha   90.00
_cell.angle_beta   90.00
_cell.angle_gamma   90.00
#
_symmetry.space_group_name_H-M   'P 1'
#
loop_
_entity.id
_entity.type
_entity.pdbx_description
1 polymer ?
#
loop_
_entity_poly.entity_id
_entity_poly.type
_entity_poly.pdbx_seq_one_letter_code
_entity_poly.pdbx_strand_id
1 'polypeptide(L)'
;MALKEEQPSEPIKILNSETKPGEISLSDPTGKMTVGGEEDIAQQSIFDGILVHQILASYPDKSWLDILPELQLLNLAPVTLEAIAANIQAPVALDVLLEQLNGDRAMALLARCYIIAELDCVITEREDSIMNAIAAKFNLDLTMVEAAVNAELLKSDRD
;
A
#
# COMPACT_ATOMS: atom_id res chain seq x y z
N MET A 1 56.24 38.93 -32.21
CA MET A 1 54.94 39.63 -32.33
C MET A 1 53.91 38.66 -31.77
N ALA A 2 53.46 38.87 -30.53
CA ALA A 2 52.38 39.79 -30.15
C ALA A 2 51.01 39.20 -30.58
N LEU A 3 49.99 38.97 -29.75
CA LEU A 3 49.70 39.24 -28.34
C LEU A 3 48.80 38.09 -27.84
N LYS A 4 49.06 37.51 -26.67
CA LYS A 4 48.17 37.55 -25.50
C LYS A 4 46.77 38.15 -25.75
N GLU A 5 45.75 37.31 -25.68
CA GLU A 5 44.45 37.70 -25.14
C GLU A 5 44.06 36.67 -24.07
N GLU A 6 44.41 37.03 -22.83
CA GLU A 6 43.74 36.58 -21.62
C GLU A 6 42.26 37.00 -21.73
N GLN A 7 41.34 36.05 -21.69
CA GLN A 7 39.93 36.34 -21.42
C GLN A 7 39.70 36.09 -19.92
N PRO A 8 39.19 37.07 -19.16
CA PRO A 8 39.04 36.95 -17.72
C PRO A 8 37.89 36.00 -17.35
N SER A 9 38.19 35.02 -16.49
CA SER A 9 37.17 34.23 -15.80
C SER A 9 36.47 35.12 -14.77
N GLU A 10 35.29 35.64 -15.13
CA GLU A 10 34.37 36.22 -14.15
C GLU A 10 33.69 35.10 -13.34
N PRO A 11 33.60 35.22 -12.00
CA PRO A 11 32.87 34.28 -11.19
C PRO A 11 31.36 34.47 -11.39
N ILE A 12 30.67 33.42 -11.83
CA ILE A 12 29.21 33.38 -11.82
C ILE A 12 28.75 33.46 -10.36
N LYS A 13 28.25 34.63 -9.95
CA LYS A 13 27.37 34.79 -8.80
C LYS A 13 26.06 34.08 -9.13
N ILE A 14 25.91 32.82 -8.72
CA ILE A 14 24.57 32.26 -8.56
C ILE A 14 24.03 32.78 -7.24
N LEU A 15 23.09 33.70 -7.40
CA LEU A 15 22.31 34.36 -6.37
C LEU A 15 21.58 33.30 -5.53
N ASN A 16 21.72 33.41 -4.21
CA ASN A 16 20.92 32.69 -3.23
C ASN A 16 19.43 32.90 -3.54
N SER A 17 18.74 31.87 -4.03
CA SER A 17 17.29 31.84 -3.98
C SER A 17 16.88 31.32 -2.60
N GLU A 18 16.79 32.25 -1.65
CA GLU A 18 15.93 32.10 -0.48
C GLU A 18 14.50 31.87 -0.99
N THR A 19 14.05 30.62 -1.05
CA THR A 19 12.63 30.32 -1.22
C THR A 19 11.95 30.56 0.10
N LYS A 20 11.42 31.77 0.25
CA LYS A 20 10.43 32.18 1.25
C LYS A 20 9.30 31.13 1.31
N PRO A 21 8.88 30.65 2.50
CA PRO A 21 7.70 29.81 2.61
C PRO A 21 6.48 30.65 2.24
N GLY A 22 5.94 30.38 1.05
CA GLY A 22 4.69 30.96 0.58
C GLY A 22 3.53 30.37 1.37
N GLU A 23 2.71 31.26 1.91
CA GLU A 23 1.31 30.99 2.22
C GLU A 23 0.67 30.25 1.05
N ILE A 24 0.29 28.99 1.27
CA ILE A 24 -0.72 28.34 0.45
C ILE A 24 -2.07 28.91 0.83
N SER A 25 -2.54 29.80 -0.04
CA SER A 25 -3.86 30.42 -0.05
C SER A 25 -4.96 29.35 -0.04
N LEU A 26 -5.88 29.48 0.91
CA LEU A 26 -7.15 28.75 0.97
C LEU A 26 -8.17 29.35 -0.02
N SER A 27 -8.52 28.58 -1.05
CA SER A 27 -9.71 28.70 -1.93
C SER A 27 -9.70 27.44 -2.81
N ASP A 28 -10.66 26.50 -2.86
CA ASP A 28 -12.12 26.53 -2.80
C ASP A 28 -12.64 25.09 -2.47
N PRO A 29 -13.95 24.89 -2.18
CA PRO A 29 -14.55 23.68 -1.62
C PRO A 29 -15.00 22.67 -2.71
N THR A 30 -15.01 21.39 -2.33
CA THR A 30 -15.52 20.22 -3.08
C THR A 30 -14.48 19.49 -3.94
N GLY A 31 -13.75 18.58 -3.30
CA GLY A 31 -12.82 17.66 -3.93
C GLY A 31 -11.90 17.02 -2.90
N LYS A 32 -12.46 16.21 -1.99
CA LYS A 32 -11.68 15.48 -0.98
C LYS A 32 -10.76 14.47 -1.70
N MET A 33 -9.57 14.92 -2.07
CA MET A 33 -8.39 14.07 -2.09
C MET A 33 -7.77 14.24 -0.71
N THR A 34 -8.16 13.38 0.22
CA THR A 34 -7.47 13.26 1.51
C THR A 34 -6.08 12.70 1.21
N VAL A 35 -5.13 13.58 0.92
CA VAL A 35 -3.72 13.21 0.91
C VAL A 35 -3.36 12.96 2.37
N GLY A 36 -3.31 11.68 2.75
CA GLY A 36 -2.77 11.27 4.06
C GLY A 36 -1.35 11.78 4.21
N GLY A 37 -0.87 11.92 5.45
CA GLY A 37 0.49 12.39 5.70
C GLY A 37 1.54 11.48 5.04
N GLU A 38 2.80 11.92 4.98
CA GLU A 38 3.91 11.12 4.44
C GLU A 38 4.00 9.73 5.09
N GLU A 39 3.67 9.64 6.38
CA GLU A 39 3.57 8.39 7.13
C GLU A 39 2.41 7.49 6.67
N ASP A 40 1.23 8.06 6.37
CA ASP A 40 0.08 7.30 5.88
C ASP A 40 0.36 6.71 4.50
N ILE A 41 1.04 7.45 3.64
CA ILE A 41 1.47 7.01 2.30
C ILE A 41 2.47 5.86 2.42
N ALA A 42 3.48 6.00 3.30
CA ALA A 42 4.46 4.94 3.54
C ALA A 42 3.82 3.66 4.09
N GLN A 43 2.90 3.80 5.06
CA GLN A 43 2.16 2.68 5.63
C GLN A 43 1.21 2.03 4.62
N GLN A 44 0.64 2.82 3.69
CA GLN A 44 -0.17 2.26 2.61
C GLN A 44 0.67 1.38 1.68
N SER A 45 1.90 1.79 1.35
CA SER A 45 2.79 0.96 0.53
C SER A 45 3.13 -0.37 1.22
N ILE A 46 3.28 -0.37 2.54
CA ILE A 46 3.52 -1.61 3.31
C ILE A 46 2.27 -2.50 3.29
N PHE A 47 1.09 -1.90 3.47
CA PHE A 47 -0.20 -2.59 3.39
C PHE A 47 -0.38 -3.27 2.03
N ASP A 48 -0.20 -2.52 0.94
CA ASP A 48 -0.32 -3.01 -0.44
C ASP A 48 0.69 -4.14 -0.72
N GLY A 49 1.92 -4.01 -0.22
CA GLY A 49 2.95 -5.05 -0.33
C GLY A 49 2.58 -6.35 0.37
N ILE A 50 1.92 -6.30 1.53
CA ILE A 50 1.44 -7.50 2.21
C ILE A 50 0.25 -8.12 1.47
N LEU A 51 -0.64 -7.29 0.91
CA LEU A 51 -1.72 -7.80 0.06
C LEU A 51 -1.18 -8.52 -1.17
N VAL A 52 -0.05 -8.10 -1.76
CA VAL A 52 0.60 -8.84 -2.86
C VAL A 52 0.91 -10.27 -2.45
N HIS A 53 1.48 -10.50 -1.26
CA HIS A 53 1.75 -11.86 -0.76
C HIS A 53 0.47 -12.69 -0.64
N GLN A 54 -0.58 -12.09 -0.08
CA GLN A 54 -1.87 -12.78 0.06
C GLN A 54 -2.42 -13.17 -1.32
N ILE A 55 -2.43 -12.24 -2.27
CA ILE A 55 -2.95 -12.46 -3.62
C ILE A 55 -2.15 -13.54 -4.35
N LEU A 56 -0.82 -13.54 -4.25
CA LEU A 56 0.04 -14.59 -4.81
C LEU A 56 -0.19 -15.96 -4.15
N ALA A 57 -0.66 -15.97 -2.89
CA ALA A 57 -1.00 -17.19 -2.21
C ALA A 57 -2.37 -17.74 -2.65
N SER A 58 -3.37 -16.87 -2.80
CA SER A 58 -4.72 -17.22 -3.29
C SER A 58 -4.73 -17.63 -4.75
N TYR A 59 -3.81 -17.08 -5.56
CA TYR A 59 -3.80 -17.29 -7.01
C TYR A 59 -2.41 -17.68 -7.54
N PRO A 60 -1.86 -18.84 -7.12
CA PRO A 60 -0.48 -19.21 -7.41
C PRO A 60 -0.18 -19.41 -8.91
N ASP A 61 -1.20 -19.74 -9.71
CA ASP A 61 -1.07 -20.09 -11.12
C ASP A 61 -1.76 -19.11 -12.07
N LYS A 62 -2.35 -18.01 -11.56
CA LYS A 62 -3.06 -17.01 -12.38
C LYS A 62 -2.17 -15.80 -12.64
N SER A 63 -2.37 -15.16 -13.80
CA SER A 63 -1.72 -13.88 -14.09
C SER A 63 -2.46 -12.71 -13.43
N TRP A 64 -1.80 -11.56 -13.30
CA TRP A 64 -2.43 -10.33 -12.82
C TRP A 64 -3.73 -9.97 -13.57
N LEU A 65 -3.75 -10.17 -14.89
CA LEU A 65 -4.93 -9.87 -15.72
C LEU A 65 -6.11 -10.79 -15.42
N ASP A 66 -5.84 -12.04 -15.02
CA ASP A 66 -6.88 -13.01 -14.69
C ASP A 66 -7.49 -12.74 -13.31
N ILE A 67 -6.70 -12.23 -12.36
CA ILE A 67 -7.16 -11.97 -10.99
C ILE A 67 -7.75 -10.58 -10.79
N LEU A 68 -7.38 -9.60 -11.62
CA LEU A 68 -7.84 -8.21 -11.49
C LEU A 68 -9.39 -8.10 -11.41
N PRO A 69 -10.19 -8.82 -12.22
CA PRO A 69 -11.65 -8.76 -12.11
C PRO A 69 -12.17 -9.22 -10.74
N GLU A 70 -11.56 -10.25 -10.14
CA GLU A 70 -11.93 -10.76 -8.82
C GLU A 70 -11.59 -9.74 -7.72
N LEU A 71 -10.40 -9.13 -7.80
CA LEU A 71 -9.96 -8.11 -6.85
C LEU A 71 -10.76 -6.81 -6.93
N GLN A 72 -11.32 -6.49 -8.10
CA GLN A 72 -12.21 -5.33 -8.26
C GLN A 72 -13.53 -5.49 -7.49
N LEU A 73 -14.02 -6.71 -7.30
CA LEU A 73 -15.23 -6.99 -6.49
C LEU A 73 -15.03 -6.62 -5.02
N LEU A 74 -13.77 -6.57 -4.57
CA LEU A 74 -13.43 -6.23 -3.21
C LEU A 74 -13.50 -4.72 -2.90
N ASN A 75 -13.80 -3.86 -3.88
CA ASN A 75 -13.77 -2.40 -3.73
C ASN A 75 -12.42 -1.85 -3.23
N LEU A 76 -11.31 -2.45 -3.67
CA LEU A 76 -9.97 -1.87 -3.44
C LEU A 76 -9.87 -0.50 -4.11
N ALA A 77 -9.17 0.44 -3.47
CA ALA A 77 -8.89 1.72 -4.08
C ALA A 77 -8.05 1.53 -5.36
N PRO A 78 -8.28 2.32 -6.43
CA PRO A 78 -7.51 2.20 -7.67
C PRO A 78 -5.99 2.28 -7.46
N VAL A 79 -5.53 3.17 -6.56
CA VAL A 79 -4.12 3.31 -6.21
C VAL A 79 -3.52 2.05 -5.59
N THR A 80 -4.29 1.32 -4.77
CA THR A 80 -3.87 0.03 -4.20
C THR A 80 -3.77 -1.03 -5.28
N LEU A 81 -4.72 -1.08 -6.23
CA LEU A 81 -4.66 -2.01 -7.36
C LEU A 81 -3.43 -1.74 -8.25
N GLU A 82 -3.12 -0.47 -8.51
CA GLU A 82 -1.91 -0.07 -9.25
C GLU A 82 -0.63 -0.46 -8.50
N ALA A 83 -0.58 -0.23 -7.18
CA ALA A 83 0.56 -0.61 -6.36
C ALA A 83 0.77 -2.13 -6.32
N ILE A 84 -0.31 -2.92 -6.20
CA ILE A 84 -0.25 -4.38 -6.26
C ILE A 84 0.28 -4.83 -7.62
N ALA A 85 -0.26 -4.28 -8.72
CA ALA A 85 0.16 -4.61 -10.08
C ALA A 85 1.66 -4.36 -10.31
N ALA A 86 2.19 -3.25 -9.77
CA ALA A 86 3.60 -2.88 -9.89
C ALA A 86 4.53 -3.81 -9.10
N ASN A 87 4.07 -4.34 -7.96
CA ASN A 87 4.89 -5.10 -7.03
C ASN A 87 4.76 -6.63 -7.18
N ILE A 88 3.72 -7.13 -7.86
CA ILE A 88 3.44 -8.58 -7.94
C ILE A 88 4.55 -9.41 -8.62
N GLN A 89 5.34 -8.80 -9.52
CA GLN A 89 6.45 -9.48 -10.20
C GLN A 89 7.70 -9.63 -9.33
N ALA A 90 7.89 -8.74 -8.36
CA ALA A 90 9.06 -8.70 -7.50
C ALA A 90 8.67 -8.18 -6.11
N PRO A 91 7.87 -8.96 -5.34
CA PRO A 91 7.38 -8.53 -4.05
C PRO A 91 8.54 -8.36 -3.06
N VAL A 92 8.47 -7.31 -2.25
CA VAL A 92 9.31 -7.15 -1.06
C VAL A 92 9.04 -8.32 -0.12
N ALA A 93 10.06 -8.86 0.54
CA ALA A 93 9.90 -10.02 1.43
C ALA A 93 8.89 -9.74 2.57
N LEU A 94 8.08 -10.74 2.91
CA LEU A 94 6.97 -10.59 3.87
C LEU A 94 7.46 -10.17 5.27
N ASP A 95 8.56 -10.77 5.74
CA ASP A 95 9.19 -10.45 7.02
C ASP A 95 9.60 -8.98 7.12
N VAL A 96 10.21 -8.44 6.06
CA VAL A 96 10.61 -7.03 5.96
C VAL A 96 9.40 -6.10 6.02
N LEU A 97 8.28 -6.47 5.38
CA LEU A 97 7.04 -5.69 5.44
C LEU A 97 6.41 -5.72 6.83
N LEU A 98 6.39 -6.90 7.47
CA LEU A 98 5.84 -7.07 8.82
C LEU A 98 6.64 -6.34 9.91
N GLU A 99 7.94 -6.10 9.70
CA GLU A 99 8.75 -5.28 10.59
C GLU A 99 8.45 -3.78 10.49
N GLN A 100 7.95 -3.33 9.35
CA GLN A 100 7.66 -1.91 9.10
C GLN A 100 6.18 -1.55 9.30
N LEU A 101 5.31 -2.56 9.29
CA LEU A 101 3.88 -2.37 9.49
C LEU A 101 3.59 -1.83 10.88
N ASN A 102 2.84 -0.73 10.94
CA ASN A 102 2.31 -0.21 12.19
C ASN A 102 1.23 -1.15 12.75
N GLY A 103 1.40 -1.58 14.00
CA GLY A 103 0.49 -2.52 14.68
C GLY A 103 -0.96 -2.06 14.75
N ASP A 104 -1.23 -0.75 14.79
CA ASP A 104 -2.60 -0.22 14.79
C ASP A 104 -3.36 -0.55 13.48
N ARG A 105 -2.63 -0.82 12.40
CA ARG A 105 -3.20 -1.19 11.08
C ARG A 105 -3.24 -2.69 10.86
N ALA A 106 -2.61 -3.50 11.72
CA ALA A 106 -2.45 -4.94 11.53
C ALA A 106 -3.79 -5.68 11.55
N MET A 107 -4.73 -5.30 12.42
CA MET A 107 -6.05 -5.94 12.47
C MET A 107 -6.86 -5.69 11.19
N ALA A 108 -6.85 -4.46 10.68
CA ALA A 108 -7.52 -4.11 9.43
C ALA A 108 -6.88 -4.82 8.22
N LEU A 109 -5.55 -4.95 8.21
CA LEU A 109 -4.84 -5.72 7.20
C LEU A 109 -5.19 -7.20 7.25
N LEU A 110 -5.18 -7.80 8.44
CA LEU A 110 -5.48 -9.21 8.63
C LEU A 110 -6.91 -9.55 8.17
N ALA A 111 -7.89 -8.70 8.52
CA ALA A 111 -9.25 -8.81 8.01
C ALA A 111 -9.29 -8.77 6.48
N ARG A 112 -8.46 -7.93 5.86
CA ARG A 112 -8.39 -7.84 4.40
C ARG A 112 -7.75 -9.07 3.76
N CYS A 113 -6.72 -9.63 4.38
CA CYS A 113 -6.13 -10.89 3.94
C CYS A 113 -7.14 -12.03 4.00
N TYR A 114 -7.93 -12.10 5.07
CA TYR A 114 -9.00 -13.08 5.24
C TYR A 114 -10.05 -12.97 4.14
N ILE A 115 -10.53 -11.76 3.84
CA ILE A 115 -11.51 -11.53 2.76
C ILE A 115 -10.98 -12.01 1.41
N ILE A 116 -9.69 -11.81 1.11
CA ILE A 116 -9.08 -12.30 -0.14
C ILE A 116 -9.02 -13.84 -0.13
N ALA A 117 -8.63 -14.45 0.99
CA ALA A 117 -8.53 -15.90 1.13
C ALA A 117 -9.89 -16.62 1.02
N GLU A 118 -10.98 -15.94 1.37
CA GLU A 118 -12.33 -16.49 1.31
C GLU A 118 -13.03 -16.28 -0.05
N LEU A 119 -12.40 -15.61 -1.02
CA LEU A 119 -13.05 -15.31 -2.30
C LEU A 119 -13.52 -16.56 -3.06
N ASP A 120 -12.79 -17.68 -2.93
CA ASP A 120 -13.15 -18.97 -3.50
C ASP A 120 -13.73 -19.96 -2.46
N CYS A 121 -14.03 -19.46 -1.26
CA CYS A 121 -14.52 -20.19 -0.10
C CYS A 121 -13.57 -21.29 0.42
N VAL A 122 -12.27 -21.27 0.07
CA VAL A 122 -11.29 -22.26 0.52
C VAL A 122 -9.97 -21.59 0.91
N ILE A 123 -9.74 -21.43 2.21
CA ILE A 123 -8.45 -20.97 2.73
C ILE A 123 -7.42 -22.10 2.62
N THR A 124 -6.38 -21.89 1.82
CA THR A 124 -5.24 -22.79 1.65
C THR A 124 -4.19 -22.63 2.75
N GLU A 125 -3.31 -23.63 2.92
CA GLU A 125 -2.19 -23.56 3.88
C GLU A 125 -1.25 -22.38 3.63
N ARG A 126 -1.10 -21.95 2.37
CA ARG A 126 -0.23 -20.83 2.01
C ARG A 126 -0.83 -19.50 2.47
N GLU A 127 -2.13 -19.32 2.27
CA GLU A 127 -2.86 -18.13 2.74
C GLU A 127 -2.90 -18.09 4.26
N ASP A 128 -3.21 -19.23 4.88
CA ASP A 128 -3.23 -19.37 6.33
C ASP A 128 -1.85 -19.08 6.93
N SER A 129 -0.76 -19.50 6.29
CA SER A 129 0.60 -19.17 6.75
C SER A 129 0.87 -17.66 6.77
N ILE A 130 0.35 -16.89 5.81
CA ILE A 130 0.53 -15.43 5.77
C ILE A 130 -0.28 -14.77 6.89
N MET A 131 -1.55 -15.18 7.03
CA MET A 131 -2.45 -14.68 8.06
C MET A 131 -1.93 -15.00 9.47
N ASN A 132 -1.40 -16.21 9.69
CA ASN A 132 -0.73 -16.60 10.94
C ASN A 132 0.55 -15.79 11.19
N ALA A 133 1.35 -15.49 10.16
CA ALA A 133 2.54 -14.67 10.34
C ALA A 133 2.20 -13.24 10.82
N ILE A 134 1.15 -12.63 10.24
CA ILE A 134 0.62 -11.33 10.69
C ILE A 134 0.11 -11.45 12.13
N ALA A 135 -0.75 -12.44 12.40
CA ALA A 135 -1.35 -12.62 13.71
C ALA A 135 -0.31 -12.85 14.81
N ALA A 136 0.70 -13.68 14.55
CA ALA A 136 1.79 -13.95 15.48
C ALA A 136 2.65 -12.71 15.73
N LYS A 137 2.96 -11.91 14.69
CA LYS A 137 3.77 -10.69 14.83
C LYS A 137 3.11 -9.65 15.72
N PHE A 138 1.78 -9.50 15.61
CA PHE A 138 1.02 -8.47 16.30
C PHE A 138 0.16 -9.00 17.47
N ASN A 139 0.32 -10.27 17.82
CA ASN A 139 -0.44 -10.95 18.88
C ASN A 139 -1.97 -10.79 18.71
N LEU A 140 -2.45 -11.05 17.50
CA LEU A 140 -3.87 -10.98 17.13
C LEU A 140 -4.52 -12.36 17.20
N ASP A 141 -5.81 -12.38 17.52
CA ASP A 141 -6.64 -13.59 17.49
C ASP A 141 -7.32 -13.72 16.12
N LEU A 142 -6.90 -14.70 15.32
CA LEU A 142 -7.45 -15.00 14.00
C LEU A 142 -8.94 -15.34 14.05
N THR A 143 -9.38 -16.08 15.06
CA THR A 143 -10.79 -16.44 15.23
C THR A 143 -11.65 -15.20 15.51
N MET A 144 -11.11 -14.22 16.24
CA MET A 144 -11.80 -12.95 16.45
C MET A 144 -11.93 -12.14 15.15
N VAL A 145 -10.89 -12.15 14.30
CA VAL A 145 -10.91 -11.46 13.01
C VAL A 145 -11.91 -12.11 12.06
N GLU A 146 -11.87 -13.43 11.92
CA GLU A 146 -12.85 -14.22 11.16
C GLU A 146 -14.28 -13.88 11.60
N ALA A 147 -14.55 -13.94 12.90
CA ALA A 147 -15.88 -13.64 13.44
C ALA A 147 -16.31 -12.19 13.13
N ALA A 148 -15.39 -11.23 13.20
CA ALA A 148 -15.66 -9.83 12.88
C ALA A 148 -15.97 -9.63 11.39
N VAL A 149 -15.21 -10.24 10.49
CA VAL A 149 -15.43 -10.18 9.04
C VAL A 149 -16.77 -10.82 8.68
N ASN A 150 -17.03 -12.03 9.18
CA ASN A 150 -18.28 -12.74 8.92
C ASN A 150 -19.50 -11.98 9.45
N ALA A 151 -19.38 -11.36 10.63
CA ALA A 151 -20.44 -10.52 11.18
C ALA A 151 -20.70 -9.26 10.34
N GLU A 152 -19.68 -8.69 9.69
CA GLU A 152 -19.83 -7.53 8.83
C GLU A 152 -20.45 -7.90 7.47
N LEU A 153 -19.99 -8.99 6.85
CA LEU A 153 -20.56 -9.51 5.62
C LEU A 153 -22.05 -9.86 5.79
N LEU A 154 -22.45 -10.44 6.92
CA LEU A 154 -23.86 -10.79 7.20
C LEU A 154 -24.79 -9.58 7.39
N LYS A 155 -24.24 -8.38 7.66
CA LYS A 155 -25.03 -7.14 7.78
C LYS A 155 -25.30 -6.52 6.41
N SER A 156 -24.38 -6.65 5.47
CA SER A 156 -24.53 -6.09 4.11
C SER A 156 -25.62 -6.76 3.28
N ASP A 157 -26.02 -8.00 3.60
CA ASP A 157 -27.15 -8.70 2.96
C ASP A 157 -28.54 -8.30 3.48
N ARG A 158 -28.63 -7.40 4.48
CA ARG A 158 -29.90 -7.02 5.14
C ARG A 158 -30.43 -5.63 4.77
N ASP A 159 -29.75 -4.89 3.89
CA ASP A 159 -30.18 -3.57 3.42
C ASP A 159 -30.75 -3.59 1.99
#